data_AF-A0A661N0K0-F1
#
_entry.id   AF-A0A661N0K0-F1
#
_cell.length_a   1.000
_cell.length_b   1.000
_cell.length_c   1.000
_cell.angle_alpha   90.00
_cell.angle_beta   90.00
_cell.angle_gamma   90.00
#
_symmetry.space_group_name_H-M   'P 1'
#
loop_
_entity.id
_entity.type
_entity.pdbx_description
1 polymer ?
#
loop_
_entity_poly.entity_id
_entity_poly.type
_entity_poly.pdbx_seq_one_letter_code
_entity_poly.pdbx_strand_id
1 'polypeptide(L)'
;MGKLAQLGRQCEAFDVKLSQRWARLLDGPKACAPLAGSVWPGAVLLCMAVLAQGCAGHNEFRNDADWSKDKGVESGKWREIESLFDAAGGQAENPDQALRGVRHDLSMVAKQAPDVRCSCLDVVVGRPQDPKFRWAGQRPSISHKNMVIAFRTKGSECLGASPNRRPSIQAVDVAGRDVIIVIEELPYNRPQALGAIVKRPRPGGALYVRSRKSKKIKLPYAQSSQVHGMCKIVSSTANSLQVGAHTR
;
A
#
# COMPACT_ATOMS: atom_id res chain seq x y z
N MET A 1 53.28 34.44 12.42
CA MET A 1 53.12 34.91 11.01
C MET A 1 52.98 33.68 10.11
N GLY A 2 51.90 33.61 9.32
CA GLY A 2 51.80 32.76 8.13
C GLY A 2 51.17 31.36 8.28
N LYS A 3 49.84 31.25 8.08
CA LYS A 3 49.12 30.21 7.30
C LYS A 3 47.61 30.27 7.60
N LEU A 4 46.90 31.16 6.92
CA LEU A 4 45.42 31.27 6.95
C LEU A 4 44.86 31.67 5.58
N ALA A 5 45.31 31.01 4.51
CA ALA A 5 44.83 31.34 3.15
C ALA A 5 44.85 30.11 2.22
N GLN A 6 43.97 29.14 2.45
CA GLN A 6 43.72 28.09 1.45
C GLN A 6 42.36 27.37 1.61
N LEU A 7 41.28 28.12 1.77
CA LEU A 7 39.90 27.58 1.74
C LEU A 7 38.95 28.54 0.99
N GLY A 8 39.34 28.93 -0.22
CA GLY A 8 38.49 29.72 -1.10
C GLY A 8 38.84 29.42 -2.55
N ARG A 9 38.07 28.53 -3.18
CA ARG A 9 37.86 28.34 -4.64
C ARG A 9 37.42 26.89 -4.96
N GLN A 10 36.21 26.49 -4.57
CA GLN A 10 35.54 25.30 -5.17
C GLN A 10 34.02 25.42 -5.31
N CYS A 11 33.44 26.62 -5.24
CA CYS A 11 31.98 26.81 -5.32
C CYS A 11 31.52 27.67 -6.51
N GLU A 12 32.10 27.56 -7.71
CA GLU A 12 31.62 28.33 -8.89
C GLU A 12 31.77 27.58 -10.23
N ALA A 13 31.54 26.27 -10.28
CA ALA A 13 31.65 25.53 -11.55
C ALA A 13 30.57 24.46 -11.79
N PHE A 14 29.34 24.70 -11.30
CA PHE A 14 28.20 23.82 -11.61
C PHE A 14 26.92 24.61 -11.89
N ASP A 15 27.00 25.74 -12.60
CA ASP A 15 25.81 26.53 -12.93
C ASP A 15 25.88 27.25 -14.29
N VAL A 16 26.01 26.52 -15.40
CA VAL A 16 25.64 27.06 -16.75
C VAL A 16 25.13 25.98 -17.73
N LYS A 17 25.40 24.68 -17.54
CA LYS A 17 25.08 23.65 -18.57
C LYS A 17 23.69 23.01 -18.51
N LEU A 18 22.80 23.39 -17.57
CA LEU A 18 21.43 22.84 -17.51
C LEU A 18 20.34 23.76 -18.07
N SER A 19 20.62 25.04 -18.40
CA SER A 19 19.59 25.95 -18.93
C SER A 19 19.45 25.93 -20.47
N GLN A 20 20.40 25.34 -21.21
CA GLN A 20 20.33 25.29 -22.68
C GLN A 20 19.65 24.05 -23.27
N ARG A 21 19.12 23.12 -22.46
CA ARG A 21 18.46 21.90 -22.95
C ARG A 21 16.93 21.93 -22.93
N TRP A 22 16.32 22.99 -22.39
CA TRP A 22 14.86 23.14 -22.31
C TRP A 22 14.25 24.05 -23.40
N ALA A 23 15.06 24.74 -24.20
CA ALA A 23 14.59 25.65 -25.25
C ALA A 23 14.35 25.00 -26.63
N ARG A 24 14.36 23.66 -26.75
CA ARG A 24 14.11 22.96 -28.04
C ARG A 24 12.99 21.92 -27.97
N LEU A 25 11.92 22.22 -27.25
CA LEU A 25 10.71 21.38 -27.20
C LEU A 25 9.41 22.18 -27.36
N LEU A 26 9.48 23.43 -27.83
CA LEU A 26 8.31 24.29 -28.06
C LEU A 26 8.03 24.63 -29.53
N ASP A 27 8.77 24.06 -30.48
CA ASP A 27 8.44 24.14 -31.91
C ASP A 27 8.05 22.76 -32.44
N GLY A 28 6.75 22.45 -32.30
CA GLY A 28 6.07 21.37 -32.98
C GLY A 28 4.83 21.92 -33.69
N PRO A 29 4.59 21.55 -34.97
CA PRO A 29 3.69 22.28 -35.86
C PRO A 29 2.22 22.25 -35.43
N LYS A 30 1.61 23.43 -35.47
CA LYS A 30 0.17 23.64 -35.48
C LYS A 30 -0.43 22.92 -36.70
N ALA A 31 -1.11 21.81 -36.47
CA ALA A 31 -2.05 21.24 -37.42
C ALA A 31 -3.47 21.40 -36.85
N CYS A 32 -4.09 22.52 -37.22
CA CYS A 32 -5.53 22.69 -37.13
C CYS A 32 -6.18 21.80 -38.19
N ALA A 33 -7.00 20.84 -37.77
CA ALA A 33 -7.95 20.16 -38.64
C ALA A 33 -9.37 20.47 -38.15
N PRO A 34 -10.17 21.24 -38.91
CA PRO A 34 -11.60 21.41 -38.62
C PRO A 34 -12.35 20.20 -39.17
N LEU A 35 -12.95 19.39 -38.30
CA LEU A 35 -14.00 18.47 -38.72
C LEU A 35 -15.33 19.20 -38.67
N ALA A 36 -15.73 19.65 -39.85
CA ALA A 36 -17.07 20.11 -40.18
C ALA A 36 -18.03 18.92 -40.30
N GLY A 37 -19.30 19.15 -39.95
CA GLY A 37 -20.43 18.22 -40.15
C GLY A 37 -20.83 17.54 -38.84
N SER A 38 -22.09 17.53 -38.41
CA SER A 38 -23.35 17.88 -39.04
C SER A 38 -24.37 18.18 -37.94
N VAL A 39 -25.04 19.32 -38.05
CA VAL A 39 -26.17 19.72 -37.21
C VAL A 39 -27.36 18.80 -37.55
N TRP A 40 -27.88 18.06 -36.58
CA TRP A 40 -29.21 17.46 -36.65
C TRP A 40 -30.16 18.26 -35.75
N PRO A 41 -31.05 19.09 -36.34
CA PRO A 41 -32.12 19.73 -35.61
C PRO A 41 -33.37 18.86 -35.76
N GLY A 42 -33.88 18.31 -34.66
CA GLY A 42 -35.20 17.67 -34.70
C GLY A 42 -35.40 16.60 -33.65
N ALA A 43 -35.84 17.02 -32.46
CA ALA A 43 -36.93 16.37 -31.72
C ALA A 43 -37.07 17.09 -30.37
N VAL A 44 -37.73 18.24 -30.44
CA VAL A 44 -38.54 18.75 -29.35
C VAL A 44 -39.58 17.68 -29.01
N LEU A 45 -39.81 17.41 -27.73
CA LEU A 45 -41.12 17.33 -27.05
C LEU A 45 -41.21 16.24 -25.97
N LEU A 46 -41.65 16.70 -24.79
CA LEU A 46 -42.59 16.05 -23.88
C LEU A 46 -42.15 14.77 -23.14
N CYS A 47 -41.88 14.93 -21.84
CA CYS A 47 -42.76 14.34 -20.81
C CYS A 47 -42.42 14.91 -19.43
N MET A 48 -43.14 15.97 -19.09
CA MET A 48 -43.39 16.39 -17.71
C MET A 48 -44.33 15.37 -17.04
N ALA A 49 -44.13 15.23 -15.72
CA ALA A 49 -45.05 14.68 -14.73
C ALA A 49 -45.25 13.17 -14.69
N VAL A 50 -44.73 12.51 -13.65
CA VAL A 50 -45.56 11.83 -12.63
C VAL A 50 -44.83 11.88 -11.28
N LEU A 51 -45.54 12.42 -10.30
CA LEU A 51 -45.27 12.37 -8.87
C LEU A 51 -45.34 10.92 -8.36
N ALA A 52 -44.31 10.46 -7.68
CA ALA A 52 -44.44 9.34 -6.74
C ALA A 52 -43.69 9.69 -5.45
N GLN A 53 -44.48 10.08 -4.47
CA GLN A 53 -44.14 10.14 -3.05
C GLN A 53 -43.58 8.78 -2.64
N GLY A 54 -42.34 8.75 -2.13
CA GLY A 54 -41.68 7.54 -1.68
C GLY A 54 -40.80 7.81 -0.46
N CYS A 55 -41.41 7.67 0.71
CA CYS A 55 -40.81 7.50 2.04
C CYS A 55 -39.75 8.53 2.48
N ALA A 56 -40.23 9.56 3.16
CA ALA A 56 -39.49 10.23 4.23
C ALA A 56 -39.14 9.19 5.32
N GLY A 57 -37.96 8.57 5.19
CA GLY A 57 -37.35 7.78 6.25
C GLY A 57 -36.76 8.72 7.29
N HIS A 58 -37.52 8.95 8.36
CA HIS A 58 -37.04 9.53 9.60
C HIS A 58 -35.95 8.62 10.18
N ASN A 59 -34.69 8.84 9.78
CA ASN A 59 -33.55 8.23 10.46
C ASN A 59 -33.37 9.00 11.76
N GLU A 60 -34.02 8.52 12.81
CA GLU A 60 -33.59 8.83 14.17
C GLU A 60 -32.09 8.53 14.25
N PHE A 61 -31.31 9.59 14.45
CA PHE A 61 -29.95 9.46 14.92
C PHE A 61 -30.02 8.75 16.26
N ARG A 62 -29.86 7.43 16.22
CA ARG A 62 -29.49 6.60 17.36
C ARG A 62 -28.04 6.96 17.74
N ASN A 63 -27.88 8.18 18.25
CA ASN A 63 -26.89 8.48 19.26
C ASN A 63 -27.21 7.61 20.48
N ASP A 64 -26.23 7.39 21.33
CA ASP A 64 -26.28 6.50 22.49
C ASP A 64 -25.97 5.04 22.13
N ALA A 65 -24.79 4.82 21.52
CA ALA A 65 -23.88 3.84 22.09
C ALA A 65 -23.40 4.36 23.46
N ASP A 66 -24.37 4.43 24.38
CA ASP A 66 -24.14 4.37 25.80
C ASP A 66 -23.41 3.05 26.02
N TRP A 67 -22.09 3.14 26.17
CA TRP A 67 -21.32 2.09 26.80
C TRP A 67 -21.81 2.05 28.24
N SER A 68 -22.98 1.42 28.39
CA SER A 68 -23.71 1.32 29.63
C SER A 68 -22.74 0.73 30.62
N LYS A 69 -22.38 1.57 31.58
CA LYS A 69 -21.80 1.16 32.85
C LYS A 69 -22.58 -0.05 33.33
N ASP A 70 -21.84 -1.10 33.66
CA ASP A 70 -22.25 -2.12 34.62
C ASP A 70 -23.29 -1.58 35.59
N LYS A 71 -24.49 -2.18 35.63
CA LYS A 71 -25.23 -2.57 36.85
C LYS A 71 -26.30 -3.60 36.49
N GLY A 72 -25.88 -4.83 36.27
CA GLY A 72 -26.76 -5.99 36.17
C GLY A 72 -26.11 -7.18 36.85
N VAL A 73 -26.11 -7.17 38.19
CA VAL A 73 -25.80 -8.33 39.02
C VAL A 73 -26.92 -9.34 38.81
N GLU A 74 -26.82 -10.15 37.76
CA GLU A 74 -27.46 -11.46 37.74
C GLU A 74 -26.43 -12.47 38.21
N SER A 75 -26.58 -12.91 39.46
CA SER A 75 -25.95 -14.10 40.02
C SER A 75 -26.49 -15.35 39.32
N GLY A 76 -26.21 -15.46 38.02
CA GLY A 76 -26.49 -16.62 37.20
C GLY A 76 -25.18 -17.37 36.99
N LYS A 77 -24.93 -18.36 37.84
CA LYS A 77 -23.98 -19.48 37.67
C LYS A 77 -22.97 -19.26 36.54
N TRP A 78 -21.86 -18.61 36.88
CA TRP A 78 -20.67 -18.54 36.04
C TRP A 78 -20.41 -19.93 35.48
N ARG A 79 -20.55 -20.11 34.17
CA ARG A 79 -20.04 -21.30 33.52
C ARG A 79 -18.54 -21.28 33.79
N GLU A 80 -18.05 -22.30 34.50
CA GLU A 80 -16.62 -22.62 34.58
C GLU A 80 -16.06 -22.69 33.16
N ILE A 81 -15.42 -21.61 32.71
CA ILE A 81 -14.59 -21.61 31.49
C ILE A 81 -13.15 -22.04 31.87
N GLU A 82 -12.89 -22.36 33.13
CA GLU A 82 -11.57 -22.75 33.62
C GLU A 82 -11.13 -24.15 33.15
N SER A 83 -11.97 -24.92 32.46
CA SER A 83 -11.60 -26.28 31.97
C SER A 83 -11.22 -26.37 30.48
N LEU A 84 -11.22 -25.26 29.72
CA LEU A 84 -10.82 -25.26 28.30
C LEU A 84 -9.37 -24.82 28.05
N PHE A 85 -8.68 -24.30 29.06
CA PHE A 85 -7.27 -23.87 28.92
C PHE A 85 -6.23 -24.92 29.32
N ASP A 86 -6.63 -26.02 29.96
CA ASP A 86 -5.69 -27.04 30.46
C ASP A 86 -5.36 -28.17 29.45
N ALA A 87 -6.01 -28.20 28.28
CA ALA A 87 -5.76 -29.22 27.25
C ALA A 87 -5.20 -28.67 25.93
N ALA A 88 -4.96 -27.36 25.82
CA ALA A 88 -4.21 -26.79 24.72
C ALA A 88 -2.73 -26.87 25.07
N GLY A 89 -2.13 -28.07 24.91
CA GLY A 89 -0.68 -28.24 24.97
C GLY A 89 -0.03 -27.14 24.13
N GLY A 90 0.52 -26.14 24.81
CA GLY A 90 1.07 -24.94 24.21
C GLY A 90 2.18 -25.34 23.25
N GLN A 91 1.83 -25.49 21.97
CA GLN A 91 2.82 -25.57 20.92
C GLN A 91 3.58 -24.27 21.05
N ALA A 92 4.83 -24.34 21.54
CA ALA A 92 5.74 -23.22 21.63
C ALA A 92 5.63 -22.45 20.30
N GLU A 93 4.95 -21.30 20.33
CA GLU A 93 4.71 -20.53 19.13
C GLU A 93 6.10 -20.25 18.55
N ASN A 94 6.31 -20.72 17.32
CA ASN A 94 7.60 -20.56 16.69
C ASN A 94 7.91 -19.06 16.69
N PRO A 95 9.02 -18.57 17.26
CA PRO A 95 9.29 -17.13 17.35
C PRO A 95 9.25 -16.44 15.97
N ASP A 96 9.47 -17.19 14.88
CA ASP A 96 9.28 -16.71 13.50
C ASP A 96 7.82 -16.43 13.09
N GLN A 97 6.83 -16.94 13.81
CA GLN A 97 5.41 -16.65 13.61
C GLN A 97 5.02 -15.33 14.27
N ALA A 98 5.50 -15.08 15.48
CA ALA A 98 5.21 -13.86 16.24
C ALA A 98 5.69 -12.58 15.52
N LEU A 99 6.73 -12.67 14.69
CA LEU A 99 7.27 -11.54 13.94
C LEU A 99 6.54 -11.23 12.63
N ARG A 100 5.58 -12.06 12.20
CA ARG A 100 4.85 -11.86 10.93
C ARG A 100 3.74 -10.85 11.09
N GLY A 101 3.46 -10.14 10.01
CA GLY A 101 2.34 -9.22 9.92
C GLY A 101 2.75 -7.81 9.56
N VAL A 102 1.80 -6.90 9.76
CA VAL A 102 1.91 -5.49 9.43
C VAL A 102 2.83 -4.78 10.42
N ARG A 103 3.71 -3.90 9.92
CA ARG A 103 4.74 -3.21 10.69
C ARG A 103 4.63 -1.70 10.48
N HIS A 104 4.42 -0.98 11.57
CA HIS A 104 4.38 0.49 11.60
C HIS A 104 5.77 1.13 11.67
N ASP A 105 6.77 0.39 12.15
CA ASP A 105 8.15 0.83 12.28
C ASP A 105 8.98 0.58 11.01
N LEU A 106 8.39 -0.01 9.96
CA LEU A 106 9.08 -0.37 8.73
C LEU A 106 8.67 0.55 7.58
N SER A 107 9.66 1.12 6.90
CA SER A 107 9.47 1.96 5.72
C SER A 107 10.53 1.70 4.64
N MET A 108 10.24 2.11 3.41
CA MET A 108 11.22 2.14 2.31
C MET A 108 12.10 3.39 2.40
N VAL A 109 13.39 3.27 2.09
CA VAL A 109 14.32 4.41 2.02
C VAL A 109 13.95 5.35 0.85
N ALA A 110 13.94 6.67 1.07
CA ALA A 110 13.40 7.65 0.12
C ALA A 110 14.11 7.71 -1.25
N LYS A 111 15.40 7.41 -1.34
CA LYS A 111 16.16 7.41 -2.60
C LYS A 111 16.29 6.02 -3.25
N GLN A 112 15.72 5.00 -2.62
CA GLN A 112 15.80 3.63 -3.13
C GLN A 112 14.99 3.49 -4.43
N ALA A 113 15.54 2.79 -5.42
CA ALA A 113 14.80 2.36 -6.61
C ALA A 113 13.82 1.22 -6.24
N PRO A 114 12.54 1.28 -6.69
CA PRO A 114 11.59 0.21 -6.44
C PRO A 114 11.94 -1.06 -7.22
N ASP A 115 11.63 -2.22 -6.67
CA ASP A 115 11.74 -3.51 -7.38
C ASP A 115 10.59 -3.63 -8.40
N VAL A 116 9.40 -3.13 -8.04
CA VAL A 116 8.23 -3.08 -8.92
C VAL A 116 7.41 -1.82 -8.63
N ARG A 117 6.70 -1.33 -9.64
CA ARG A 117 5.76 -0.23 -9.52
C ARG A 117 4.33 -0.70 -9.82
N CYS A 118 3.43 -0.47 -8.87
CA CYS A 118 2.03 -0.86 -8.94
C CYS A 118 1.15 0.40 -8.95
N SER A 119 0.81 0.90 -10.15
CA SER A 119 0.20 2.23 -10.33
C SER A 119 1.11 3.31 -9.70
N CYS A 120 0.67 3.96 -8.63
CA CYS A 120 1.42 4.98 -7.90
C CYS A 120 2.25 4.44 -6.71
N LEU A 121 2.22 3.12 -6.45
CA LEU A 121 2.98 2.50 -5.36
C LEU A 121 4.33 2.02 -5.87
N ASP A 122 5.40 2.51 -5.25
CA ASP A 122 6.75 1.96 -5.34
C ASP A 122 6.88 0.86 -4.29
N VAL A 123 7.22 -0.36 -4.70
CA VAL A 123 7.31 -1.52 -3.80
C VAL A 123 8.71 -2.11 -3.82
N VAL A 124 9.20 -2.51 -2.65
CA VAL A 124 10.45 -3.25 -2.48
C VAL A 124 10.25 -4.49 -1.60
N VAL A 125 11.00 -5.55 -1.91
CA VAL A 125 10.93 -6.86 -1.26
C VAL A 125 12.33 -7.42 -1.00
N GLY A 126 12.62 -7.86 0.21
CA GLY A 126 13.97 -8.30 0.56
C GLY A 126 14.12 -8.90 1.97
N ARG A 127 15.34 -8.88 2.50
CA ARG A 127 15.66 -9.26 3.88
C ARG A 127 15.64 -8.04 4.80
N PRO A 128 15.45 -8.20 6.13
CA PRO A 128 15.43 -7.07 7.06
C PRO A 128 16.69 -6.19 7.01
N GLN A 129 17.83 -6.80 6.68
CA GLN A 129 19.15 -6.16 6.62
C GLN A 129 19.40 -5.39 5.33
N ASP A 130 18.54 -5.53 4.31
CA ASP A 130 18.77 -4.88 3.03
C ASP A 130 18.71 -3.35 3.19
N PRO A 131 19.63 -2.59 2.55
CA PRO A 131 19.73 -1.14 2.72
C PRO A 131 18.52 -0.36 2.17
N LYS A 132 17.60 -1.04 1.47
CA LYS A 132 16.33 -0.48 0.99
C LYS A 132 15.28 -0.26 2.09
N PHE A 133 15.47 -0.88 3.26
CA PHE A 133 14.54 -0.77 4.38
C PHE A 133 15.08 0.13 5.49
N ARG A 134 14.19 0.95 6.04
CA ARG A 134 14.42 1.76 7.24
C ARG A 134 13.49 1.30 8.33
N TRP A 135 14.08 0.96 9.48
CA TRP A 135 13.39 0.57 10.71
C TRP A 135 13.45 1.73 11.70
N ALA A 136 12.32 2.10 12.29
CA ALA A 136 12.27 3.07 13.38
C ALA A 136 12.68 2.43 14.72
N GLY A 137 12.42 1.14 14.87
CA GLY A 137 12.84 0.34 16.03
C GLY A 137 13.99 -0.62 15.70
N GLN A 138 14.19 -1.60 16.56
CA GLN A 138 15.17 -2.66 16.35
C GLN A 138 14.77 -3.50 15.12
N ARG A 139 15.72 -3.66 14.20
CA ARG A 139 15.58 -4.56 13.05
C ARG A 139 15.43 -6.01 13.56
N PRO A 140 14.34 -6.71 13.22
CA PRO A 140 14.16 -8.09 13.66
C PRO A 140 15.08 -9.04 12.89
N SER A 141 15.53 -10.10 13.57
CA SER A 141 16.07 -11.28 12.91
C SER A 141 14.91 -12.18 12.48
N ILE A 142 14.81 -12.50 11.20
CA ILE A 142 13.73 -13.36 10.68
C ILE A 142 14.33 -14.54 9.91
N SER A 143 13.69 -15.69 10.00
CA SER A 143 14.00 -16.86 9.18
C SER A 143 13.96 -16.60 7.67
N HIS A 144 14.75 -17.37 6.93
CA HIS A 144 14.74 -17.39 5.45
C HIS A 144 13.39 -17.82 4.85
N LYS A 145 12.45 -18.35 5.63
CA LYS A 145 11.09 -18.65 5.15
C LYS A 145 10.22 -17.39 5.05
N ASN A 146 10.68 -16.29 5.62
CA ASN A 146 10.03 -15.00 5.61
C ASN A 146 10.81 -13.99 4.74
N MET A 147 10.14 -12.89 4.42
CA MET A 147 10.73 -11.74 3.75
C MET A 147 10.02 -10.46 4.20
N VAL A 148 10.66 -9.35 3.89
CA VAL A 148 10.19 -8.01 4.21
C VAL A 148 9.67 -7.37 2.94
N ILE A 149 8.51 -6.73 3.04
CA ILE A 149 7.97 -5.87 2.00
C ILE A 149 7.75 -4.47 2.58
N ALA A 150 8.07 -3.46 1.80
CA ALA A 150 7.69 -2.08 2.10
C ALA A 150 7.25 -1.38 0.82
N PHE A 151 6.40 -0.37 0.97
CA PHE A 151 6.03 0.49 -0.13
C PHE A 151 6.13 1.96 0.26
N ARG A 152 6.11 2.81 -0.76
CA ARG A 152 5.85 4.24 -0.62
C ARG A 152 4.98 4.70 -1.79
N THR A 153 4.35 5.86 -1.63
CA THR A 153 3.81 6.59 -2.77
C THR A 153 4.97 7.30 -3.47
N LYS A 154 5.01 7.23 -4.81
CA LYS A 154 5.84 8.16 -5.58
C LYS A 154 5.39 9.58 -5.22
N GLY A 155 6.30 10.55 -5.12
CA GLY A 155 6.03 11.92 -4.64
C GLY A 155 4.98 12.76 -5.40
N SER A 156 4.15 12.13 -6.23
CA SER A 156 2.94 12.66 -6.86
C SER A 156 1.73 11.90 -6.32
N GLU A 157 0.67 12.62 -5.95
CA GLU A 157 -0.61 12.06 -5.52
C GLU A 157 -1.10 10.96 -6.48
N CYS A 158 -1.65 9.88 -5.93
CA CYS A 158 -2.26 8.84 -6.75
C CYS A 158 -3.52 9.42 -7.41
N LEU A 159 -3.61 9.40 -8.74
CA LEU A 159 -4.80 9.91 -9.45
C LEU A 159 -6.07 9.23 -8.92
N GLY A 160 -7.01 10.03 -8.40
CA GLY A 160 -8.25 9.55 -7.79
C GLY A 160 -8.16 9.19 -6.30
N ALA A 161 -7.02 9.42 -5.64
CA ALA A 161 -6.91 9.34 -4.19
C ALA A 161 -7.50 10.60 -3.57
N SER A 162 -8.05 10.47 -2.36
CA SER A 162 -8.45 11.64 -1.61
C SER A 162 -7.19 12.38 -1.11
N PRO A 163 -7.07 13.71 -1.27
CA PRO A 163 -5.88 14.46 -0.86
C PRO A 163 -5.62 14.37 0.64
N ASN A 164 -6.67 14.15 1.44
CA ASN A 164 -6.62 14.02 2.90
C ASN A 164 -6.45 12.57 3.37
N ARG A 165 -6.03 11.67 2.48
CA ARG A 165 -5.81 10.27 2.83
C ARG A 165 -4.52 9.74 2.22
N ARG A 166 -4.04 8.64 2.79
CA ARG A 166 -2.78 7.99 2.43
C ARG A 166 -2.92 6.48 2.45
N PRO A 167 -2.17 5.75 1.61
CA PRO A 167 -2.22 4.29 1.60
C PRO A 167 -1.56 3.71 2.85
N SER A 168 -2.11 2.62 3.38
CA SER A 168 -1.55 1.86 4.50
C SER A 168 -1.75 0.37 4.25
N ILE A 169 -0.83 -0.48 4.72
CA ILE A 169 -1.11 -1.92 4.78
C ILE A 169 -2.19 -2.14 5.84
N GLN A 170 -3.29 -2.77 5.42
CA GLN A 170 -4.35 -3.21 6.30
C GLN A 170 -4.08 -4.62 6.81
N ALA A 171 -3.72 -5.53 5.89
CA ALA A 171 -3.61 -6.95 6.18
C ALA A 171 -2.64 -7.65 5.22
N VAL A 172 -2.22 -8.84 5.63
CA VAL A 172 -1.48 -9.80 4.83
C VAL A 172 -2.31 -11.08 4.76
N ASP A 173 -2.90 -11.34 3.60
CA ASP A 173 -3.70 -12.54 3.34
C ASP A 173 -2.84 -13.62 2.68
N VAL A 174 -3.27 -14.87 2.82
CA VAL A 174 -2.70 -16.01 2.09
C VAL A 174 -3.82 -16.69 1.31
N ALA A 175 -3.67 -16.77 -0.01
CA ALA A 175 -4.64 -17.42 -0.90
C ALA A 175 -3.96 -18.59 -1.60
N GLY A 176 -4.14 -19.80 -1.06
CA GLY A 176 -3.48 -21.00 -1.56
C GLY A 176 -1.95 -20.91 -1.46
N ARG A 177 -1.28 -20.68 -2.58
CA ARG A 177 0.19 -20.54 -2.65
C ARG A 177 0.66 -19.09 -2.66
N ASP A 178 -0.27 -18.16 -2.83
CA ASP A 178 -0.03 -16.74 -2.98
C ASP A 178 -0.10 -16.01 -1.65
N VAL A 179 0.66 -14.92 -1.56
CA VAL A 179 0.60 -13.97 -0.45
C VAL A 179 0.09 -12.65 -0.99
N ILE A 180 -0.88 -12.06 -0.34
CA ILE A 180 -1.57 -10.87 -0.83
C ILE A 180 -1.50 -9.77 0.23
N ILE A 181 -0.87 -8.66 -0.10
CA ILE A 181 -0.87 -7.46 0.73
C ILE A 181 -2.10 -6.63 0.39
N VAL A 182 -2.91 -6.33 1.39
CA VAL A 182 -4.12 -5.52 1.23
C VAL A 182 -3.83 -4.10 1.65
N ILE A 183 -4.00 -3.18 0.72
CA ILE A 183 -3.81 -1.74 0.93
C ILE A 183 -5.17 -1.10 1.22
N GLU A 184 -5.26 -0.39 2.32
CA GLU A 184 -6.38 0.51 2.60
C GLU A 184 -5.96 1.96 2.49
N GLU A 185 -6.96 2.84 2.54
CA GLU A 185 -6.77 4.28 2.55
C GLU A 185 -7.10 4.83 3.94
N LEU A 186 -6.13 5.47 4.59
CA LEU A 186 -6.26 6.00 5.94
C LEU A 186 -6.24 7.53 5.96
N PRO A 187 -7.02 8.18 6.84
CA PRO A 187 -6.86 9.62 7.10
C PRO A 187 -5.53 9.93 7.80
N TYR A 188 -5.07 11.19 7.74
CA TYR A 188 -3.77 11.59 8.28
C TYR A 188 -3.61 11.47 9.81
N ASN A 189 -4.71 11.36 10.54
CA ASN A 189 -4.72 11.22 12.01
C ASN A 189 -4.61 9.76 12.49
N ARG A 190 -4.49 8.78 11.58
CA ARG A 190 -4.38 7.35 11.94
C ARG A 190 -2.97 6.82 11.69
N PRO A 191 -2.40 5.97 12.58
CA PRO A 191 -1.10 5.36 12.34
C PRO A 191 -1.03 4.66 10.98
N GLN A 192 0.01 4.96 10.20
CA GLN A 192 0.23 4.39 8.88
C GLN A 192 1.19 3.20 9.01
N ALA A 193 0.92 2.12 8.29
CA ALA A 193 1.85 1.02 8.12
C ALA A 193 2.31 0.96 6.66
N LEU A 194 3.62 1.07 6.47
CA LEU A 194 4.24 1.09 5.14
C LEU A 194 5.01 -0.20 4.82
N GLY A 195 5.08 -1.14 5.76
CA GLY A 195 5.76 -2.39 5.54
C GLY A 195 5.16 -3.56 6.32
N ALA A 196 5.56 -4.76 5.93
CA ALA A 196 5.14 -6.00 6.56
C ALA A 196 6.25 -7.06 6.49
N ILE A 197 6.23 -7.98 7.44
CA ILE A 197 7.02 -9.21 7.39
C ILE A 197 6.06 -10.32 6.97
N VAL A 198 6.35 -10.95 5.84
CA VAL A 198 5.47 -11.93 5.22
C VAL A 198 6.19 -13.24 4.97
N LYS A 199 5.43 -14.34 4.96
CA LYS A 199 5.96 -15.62 4.51
C LYS A 199 6.31 -15.53 3.03
N ARG A 200 7.36 -16.22 2.59
CA ARG A 200 7.59 -16.38 1.15
C ARG A 200 6.46 -17.19 0.50
N PRO A 201 5.95 -16.79 -0.68
CA PRO A 201 5.01 -17.60 -1.44
C PRO A 201 5.53 -19.02 -1.62
N ARG A 202 4.63 -20.00 -1.57
CA ARG A 202 4.98 -21.40 -1.82
C ARG A 202 5.36 -21.59 -3.30
N PRO A 203 6.15 -22.61 -3.68
CA PRO A 203 6.51 -22.85 -5.08
C PRO A 203 5.31 -22.82 -6.04
N GLY A 204 5.42 -22.01 -7.09
CA GLY A 204 4.35 -21.75 -8.06
C GLY A 204 3.34 -20.68 -7.63
N GLY A 205 3.47 -20.10 -6.44
CA GLY A 205 2.72 -18.93 -5.99
C GLY A 205 3.46 -17.61 -6.27
N ALA A 206 2.86 -16.51 -5.90
CA ALA A 206 3.39 -15.17 -6.06
C ALA A 206 2.99 -14.23 -4.92
N LEU A 207 3.71 -13.12 -4.82
CA LEU A 207 3.37 -12.03 -3.92
C LEU A 207 2.60 -10.97 -4.72
N TYR A 208 1.43 -10.59 -4.22
CA TYR A 208 0.58 -9.59 -4.83
C TYR A 208 0.33 -8.44 -3.87
N VAL A 209 0.04 -7.27 -4.44
CA VAL A 209 -0.51 -6.11 -3.74
C VAL A 209 -1.86 -5.79 -4.38
N ARG A 210 -2.89 -5.56 -3.55
CA ARG A 210 -4.21 -5.17 -4.00
C ARG A 210 -4.79 -4.09 -3.11
N SER A 211 -5.70 -3.29 -3.65
CA SER A 211 -6.53 -2.41 -2.84
C SER A 211 -7.61 -3.18 -2.09
N ARG A 212 -7.97 -2.71 -0.90
CA ARG A 212 -9.14 -3.17 -0.16
C ARG A 212 -10.38 -2.96 -1.01
N LYS A 213 -11.22 -3.99 -1.12
CA LYS A 213 -12.51 -3.88 -1.79
C LYS A 213 -13.42 -3.00 -0.94
N SER A 214 -13.92 -1.90 -1.53
CA SER A 214 -14.95 -1.05 -0.94
C SER A 214 -16.11 -0.96 -1.91
N LYS A 215 -17.35 -1.06 -1.40
CA LYS A 215 -18.56 -0.92 -2.22
C LYS A 215 -18.74 0.49 -2.78
N LYS A 216 -18.18 1.50 -2.09
CA LYS A 216 -18.44 2.92 -2.38
C LYS A 216 -17.34 3.58 -3.21
N ILE A 217 -16.09 3.14 -3.06
CA ILE A 217 -14.94 3.86 -3.60
C ILE A 217 -13.94 2.86 -4.18
N LYS A 218 -13.59 3.02 -5.45
CA LYS A 218 -12.49 2.29 -6.08
C LYS A 218 -11.18 2.97 -5.72
N LEU A 219 -10.39 2.34 -4.87
CA LEU A 219 -9.09 2.88 -4.49
C LEU A 219 -8.10 2.85 -5.67
N PRO A 220 -7.33 3.92 -5.90
CA PRO A 220 -6.39 4.02 -7.02
C PRO A 220 -5.08 3.25 -6.79
N TYR A 221 -4.85 2.81 -5.55
CA TYR A 221 -3.65 2.10 -5.16
C TYR A 221 -3.63 0.69 -5.76
N ALA A 222 -2.43 0.17 -5.99
CA ALA A 222 -2.22 -1.22 -6.38
C ALA A 222 -2.92 -1.65 -7.68
N GLN A 223 -3.47 -0.71 -8.46
CA GLN A 223 -4.11 -1.03 -9.72
C GLN A 223 -3.05 -1.52 -10.70
N SER A 224 -3.29 -2.69 -11.25
CA SER A 224 -2.54 -3.24 -12.37
C SER A 224 -3.54 -3.60 -13.46
N SER A 225 -3.10 -3.49 -14.72
CA SER A 225 -3.84 -4.08 -15.86
C SER A 225 -3.87 -5.61 -15.79
N GLN A 226 -3.13 -6.20 -14.85
CA GLN A 226 -3.04 -7.63 -14.66
C GLN A 226 -4.23 -8.24 -13.88
N VAL A 227 -4.25 -9.57 -13.93
CA VAL A 227 -5.18 -10.53 -13.31
C VAL A 227 -5.93 -9.99 -12.08
N HIS A 228 -7.26 -9.89 -12.20
CA HIS A 228 -8.21 -9.62 -11.11
C HIS A 228 -7.97 -8.35 -10.27
N GLY A 229 -7.35 -7.31 -10.84
CA GLY A 229 -7.13 -6.05 -10.14
C GLY A 229 -6.08 -6.14 -9.03
N MET A 230 -5.14 -7.09 -9.17
CA MET A 230 -3.99 -7.26 -8.29
C MET A 230 -2.71 -6.95 -9.07
N CYS A 231 -1.76 -6.28 -8.42
CA CYS A 231 -0.44 -6.08 -8.96
C CYS A 231 0.49 -7.20 -8.49
N LYS A 232 1.10 -7.93 -9.44
CA LYS A 232 2.10 -8.96 -9.12
C LYS A 232 3.46 -8.32 -8.84
N ILE A 233 4.07 -8.68 -7.72
CA ILE A 233 5.36 -8.12 -7.29
C ILE A 233 6.51 -9.07 -7.63
N VAL A 234 6.45 -10.29 -7.11
CA VAL A 234 7.44 -11.33 -7.38
C VAL A 234 6.71 -12.64 -7.64
N SER A 235 7.16 -13.37 -8.65
CA SER A 235 6.78 -14.77 -8.85
C SER A 235 7.73 -15.63 -8.04
N SER A 236 7.23 -16.61 -7.29
CA SER A 236 8.07 -17.75 -6.93
C SER A 236 8.20 -18.61 -8.18
N THR A 237 9.02 -18.16 -9.13
CA THR A 237 9.48 -19.05 -10.19
C THR A 237 10.11 -20.22 -9.46
N ALA A 238 9.65 -21.43 -9.74
CA ALA A 238 10.18 -22.65 -9.11
C ALA A 238 11.66 -22.92 -9.48
N ASN A 239 12.37 -21.94 -10.06
CA ASN A 239 13.79 -21.99 -10.30
C ASN A 239 14.53 -21.88 -8.96
N SER A 240 14.99 -23.01 -8.45
CA SER A 240 16.21 -23.69 -8.90
C SER A 240 17.36 -23.06 -8.10
N LEU A 241 17.83 -23.72 -7.04
CA LEU A 241 18.94 -24.66 -7.19
C LEU A 241 20.10 -24.10 -8.04
N GLN A 242 20.35 -22.79 -7.98
CA GLN A 242 21.72 -22.30 -7.94
C GLN A 242 22.12 -22.09 -6.49
N VAL A 243 22.19 -23.22 -5.77
CA VAL A 243 23.29 -23.41 -4.83
C VAL A 243 24.53 -23.38 -5.71
N GLY A 244 25.04 -22.18 -5.98
CA GLY A 244 26.41 -22.03 -6.44
C GLY A 244 27.25 -22.66 -5.34
N ALA A 245 27.74 -23.86 -5.60
CA ALA A 245 28.83 -24.46 -4.87
C ALA A 245 29.97 -23.43 -4.87
N HIS A 246 30.09 -22.67 -3.78
CA HIS A 246 31.35 -22.05 -3.43
C HIS A 246 32.25 -23.20 -2.98
N THR A 247 32.82 -23.91 -3.95
CA THR A 247 34.09 -24.59 -3.77
C THR A 247 35.10 -23.56 -3.32
N ARG A 248 35.48 -23.71 -2.04
CA ARG A 248 36.74 -23.36 -1.37
C ARG A 248 37.49 -22.11 -1.81
#